data_AF-A0A293MJU9-F1
#
_entry.id   AF-A0A293MJU9-F1
#
_cell.length_a   1.000
_cell.length_b   1.000
_cell.length_c   1.000
_cell.angle_alpha   90.00
_cell.angle_beta   90.00
_cell.angle_gamma   90.00
#
_symmetry.space_group_name_H-M   'P 1'
#
loop_
_entity.id
_entity.type
_entity.pdbx_description
1 polymer ?
#
loop_
_entity_poly.entity_id
_entity_poly.type
_entity_poly.pdbx_seq_one_letter_code
_entity_poly.pdbx_strand_id
1 'polypeptide(L)'
;MQLVTEMAAERDGRSSIHALSTHFFSVLRSRGYKAIQKWTDSIDLFSYRLVLVPVHDLDHWSLAVLNVEAKQIDFYDSMGRKNEECCRVLMDYLRREHRHKTQGHKLVPDTWDFNFVRNIPLQTNTYDCGAFVCLYAECLVRGIPFEFSGKDLPKLRYRIAYEILQGRLL
;
A
#
# COMPACT_ATOMS: atom_id res chain seq x y z
N MET A 1 -6.35 6.84 1.83
CA MET A 1 -4.91 7.16 1.70
C MET A 1 -4.63 8.38 0.82
N GLN A 2 -5.64 9.06 0.28
CA GLN A 2 -5.46 10.22 -0.59
C GLN A 2 -4.65 11.36 0.06
N LEU A 3 -4.99 11.75 1.30
CA LEU A 3 -4.26 12.79 2.04
C LEU A 3 -2.76 12.48 2.19
N VAL A 4 -2.40 11.21 2.34
CA VAL A 4 -1.00 10.77 2.48
C VAL A 4 -0.26 10.97 1.16
N THR A 5 -0.85 10.60 0.02
CA THR A 5 -0.23 10.79 -1.29
C THR A 5 -0.18 12.26 -1.72
N GLU A 6 -1.17 13.06 -1.34
CA GLU A 6 -1.20 14.51 -1.59
C GLU A 6 -0.09 15.23 -0.83
N MET A 7 0.06 14.95 0.47
CA MET A 7 1.19 15.45 1.27
C MET A 7 2.55 15.10 0.64
N ALA A 8 2.71 13.86 0.13
CA ALA A 8 3.96 13.46 -0.53
C ALA A 8 4.25 14.33 -1.76
N ALA A 9 3.23 14.57 -2.60
CA ALA A 9 3.35 15.38 -3.80
C ALA A 9 3.69 16.84 -3.50
N GLU A 10 3.12 17.42 -2.43
CA GLU A 10 3.41 18.78 -1.99
C GLU A 10 4.86 18.95 -1.49
N ARG A 11 5.41 17.95 -0.78
CA ARG A 11 6.78 18.00 -0.24
C ARG A 11 7.85 17.84 -1.31
N ASP A 12 7.68 16.88 -2.21
CA ASP A 12 8.72 16.48 -3.18
C ASP A 12 8.61 17.21 -4.52
N GLY A 13 7.57 18.02 -4.73
CA GLY A 13 7.28 18.70 -6.00
C GLY A 13 6.90 17.75 -7.16
N ARG A 14 6.86 16.42 -6.90
CA ARG A 14 6.43 15.38 -7.83
C ARG A 14 5.77 14.24 -7.06
N SER A 15 4.65 13.73 -7.58
CA SER A 15 3.96 12.56 -7.00
C SER A 15 4.76 11.28 -7.26
N SER A 16 5.70 10.96 -6.37
CA SER A 16 6.50 9.72 -6.42
C SER A 16 5.79 8.53 -5.75
N ILE A 17 4.59 8.74 -5.21
CA ILE A 17 3.84 7.75 -4.44
C ILE A 17 2.40 7.70 -4.95
N HIS A 18 1.90 6.49 -5.18
CA HIS A 18 0.52 6.27 -5.55
C HIS A 18 -0.19 5.36 -4.55
N ALA A 19 -1.49 5.54 -4.35
CA ALA A 19 -2.30 4.66 -3.54
C ALA A 19 -3.45 4.11 -4.37
N LEU A 20 -3.55 2.78 -4.46
CA LEU A 20 -4.66 2.12 -5.12
C LEU A 20 -5.91 2.15 -4.23
N SER A 21 -7.07 2.06 -4.87
CA SER A 21 -8.36 1.91 -4.18
C SER A 21 -8.36 0.68 -3.28
N THR A 22 -9.06 0.76 -2.15
CA THR A 22 -9.27 -0.37 -1.23
C THR A 22 -9.99 -1.56 -1.88
N HIS A 23 -10.65 -1.35 -3.02
CA HIS A 23 -11.31 -2.40 -3.80
C HIS A 23 -10.37 -3.10 -4.78
N PHE A 24 -9.18 -2.55 -5.03
CA PHE A 24 -8.27 -3.06 -6.06
C PHE A 24 -7.92 -4.53 -5.81
N PHE A 25 -7.41 -4.85 -4.61
CA PHE A 25 -6.96 -6.19 -4.30
C PHE A 25 -8.13 -7.20 -4.25
N SER A 26 -9.28 -6.80 -3.70
CA SER A 26 -10.45 -7.69 -3.61
C SER A 26 -11.01 -8.05 -4.99
N VAL A 27 -11.08 -7.09 -5.91
CA VAL A 27 -11.50 -7.34 -7.29
C VAL A 27 -10.44 -8.13 -8.05
N LEU A 28 -9.15 -7.81 -7.89
CA LEU A 28 -8.05 -8.57 -8.48
C LEU A 28 -8.09 -10.05 -8.04
N ARG A 29 -8.23 -10.32 -6.72
CA ARG A 29 -8.27 -11.68 -6.18
C ARG A 29 -9.47 -12.47 -6.70
N SER A 30 -10.65 -11.85 -6.73
CA SER A 30 -11.91 -12.55 -7.04
C SER A 30 -12.22 -12.65 -8.54
N ARG A 31 -11.86 -11.64 -9.33
CA ARG A 31 -12.22 -11.52 -10.76
C ARG A 31 -11.01 -11.53 -11.70
N GLY A 32 -9.80 -11.49 -11.15
CA GLY A 32 -8.54 -11.56 -11.90
C GLY A 32 -8.18 -10.28 -12.64
N TYR A 33 -7.01 -10.30 -13.27
CA TYR A 33 -6.39 -9.16 -13.96
C TYR A 33 -7.33 -8.43 -14.95
N LYS A 34 -8.08 -9.17 -15.78
CA LYS A 34 -8.94 -8.57 -16.82
C LYS A 34 -9.98 -7.60 -16.24
N ALA A 35 -10.45 -7.83 -15.01
CA ALA A 35 -11.44 -6.97 -14.37
C ALA A 35 -10.87 -5.62 -13.90
N ILE A 36 -9.56 -5.57 -13.62
CA ILE A 36 -8.86 -4.38 -13.11
C ILE A 36 -7.88 -3.77 -14.11
N GLN A 37 -7.69 -4.39 -15.28
CA GLN A 37 -6.71 -3.99 -16.30
C GLN A 37 -6.81 -2.51 -16.67
N LYS A 38 -8.04 -1.97 -16.74
CA LYS A 38 -8.28 -0.57 -17.11
C LYS A 38 -8.15 0.42 -15.96
N TRP A 39 -8.05 -0.05 -14.71
CA TRP A 39 -8.00 0.83 -13.53
C TRP A 39 -6.73 1.67 -13.51
N THR A 40 -5.69 1.18 -14.17
CA THR A 40 -4.38 1.82 -14.30
C THR A 40 -4.16 2.37 -15.71
N ASP A 41 -5.19 2.55 -16.56
CA ASP A 41 -5.01 3.01 -17.94
C ASP A 41 -4.33 4.39 -18.03
N SER A 42 -4.69 5.30 -17.13
CA SER A 42 -4.17 6.67 -17.08
C SER A 42 -2.88 6.84 -16.26
N ILE A 43 -2.33 5.77 -15.67
CA ILE A 43 -1.14 5.85 -14.81
C ILE A 43 -0.11 4.78 -15.20
N ASP A 44 1.17 5.11 -15.02
CA ASP A 44 2.26 4.14 -15.08
C ASP A 44 2.71 3.79 -13.66
N LEU A 45 2.28 2.63 -13.14
CA LEU A 45 2.64 2.17 -11.80
C LEU A 45 4.16 2.08 -11.61
N PHE A 46 4.92 1.77 -12.66
CA PHE A 46 6.36 1.59 -12.61
C PHE A 46 7.13 2.92 -12.60
N SER A 47 6.43 4.05 -12.76
CA SER A 47 7.01 5.39 -12.66
C SER A 47 7.02 5.93 -11.22
N TYR A 48 6.28 5.30 -10.31
CA TYR A 48 6.26 5.66 -8.89
C TYR A 48 7.38 4.94 -8.13
N ARG A 49 7.85 5.53 -7.03
CA ARG A 49 8.76 4.89 -6.07
C ARG A 49 8.02 3.85 -5.24
N LEU A 50 6.87 4.24 -4.70
CA LEU A 50 6.01 3.38 -3.87
C LEU A 50 4.58 3.36 -4.42
N VAL A 51 4.00 2.17 -4.51
CA VAL A 51 2.56 1.99 -4.74
C VAL A 51 1.95 1.32 -3.51
N LEU A 52 1.10 2.04 -2.80
CA LEU A 52 0.37 1.57 -1.63
C LEU A 52 -0.86 0.79 -2.07
N VAL A 53 -1.01 -0.43 -1.55
CA VAL A 53 -2.12 -1.33 -1.87
C VAL A 53 -2.79 -1.75 -0.56
N PRO A 54 -3.86 -1.05 -0.13
CA PRO A 54 -4.66 -1.49 1.00
C PRO A 54 -5.29 -2.86 0.69
N VAL A 55 -5.11 -3.80 1.61
CA VAL A 55 -5.62 -5.17 1.48
C VAL A 55 -6.67 -5.39 2.55
N HIS A 56 -7.90 -5.66 2.11
CA HIS A 56 -8.98 -6.10 2.97
C HIS A 56 -9.21 -7.59 2.79
N ASP A 57 -9.04 -8.37 3.86
CA ASP A 57 -9.31 -9.79 3.86
C ASP A 57 -10.22 -10.15 5.05
N LEU A 58 -11.44 -10.57 4.72
CA LEU A 58 -12.52 -10.82 5.69
C LEU A 58 -12.83 -9.61 6.57
N ASP A 59 -12.28 -9.58 7.78
CA ASP A 59 -12.48 -8.57 8.82
C ASP A 59 -11.18 -7.80 9.17
N HIS A 60 -10.10 -8.03 8.41
CA HIS A 60 -8.78 -7.51 8.71
C HIS A 60 -8.22 -6.64 7.59
N TRP A 61 -7.68 -5.49 7.98
CA TRP A 61 -6.95 -4.58 7.10
C TRP A 61 -5.45 -4.79 7.25
N SER A 62 -4.77 -4.91 6.12
CA SER A 62 -3.32 -4.95 5.98
C SER A 62 -2.87 -4.04 4.84
N LEU A 63 -1.56 -3.85 4.70
CA LEU A 63 -0.99 -3.00 3.66
C LEU A 63 0.08 -3.78 2.90
N ALA A 64 -0.12 -3.97 1.59
CA ALA A 64 0.96 -4.32 0.69
C ALA A 64 1.54 -3.04 0.07
N VAL A 65 2.85 -3.01 -0.14
CA VAL A 65 3.54 -1.89 -0.79
C VAL A 65 4.40 -2.44 -1.91
N LEU A 66 4.16 -1.95 -3.12
CA LEU A 66 5.03 -2.23 -4.26
C LEU A 66 6.15 -1.20 -4.22
N ASN A 67 7.31 -1.62 -3.73
CA ASN A 67 8.53 -0.82 -3.74
C ASN A 67 9.22 -1.02 -5.07
N VAL A 68 8.97 -0.11 -6.02
CA VAL A 68 9.44 -0.22 -7.41
C VAL A 68 10.95 -0.07 -7.48
N GLU A 69 11.52 0.80 -6.64
CA GLU A 69 12.97 1.04 -6.58
C GLU A 69 13.72 -0.20 -6.06
N ALA A 70 13.26 -0.79 -4.96
CA ALA A 70 13.84 -2.01 -4.40
C ALA A 70 13.40 -3.30 -5.11
N LYS A 71 12.45 -3.22 -6.05
CA LYS A 71 11.78 -4.37 -6.69
C LYS A 71 11.26 -5.36 -5.64
N GLN A 72 10.55 -4.88 -4.64
CA GLN A 72 10.07 -5.69 -3.51
C GLN A 72 8.59 -5.46 -3.25
N ILE A 73 7.88 -6.53 -2.89
CA ILE A 73 6.53 -6.45 -2.33
C ILE A 73 6.66 -6.56 -0.82
N ASP A 74 6.51 -5.43 -0.14
CA ASP A 74 6.52 -5.34 1.32
C ASP A 74 5.09 -5.54 1.86
N PHE A 75 4.92 -6.48 2.79
CA PHE A 75 3.64 -6.75 3.44
C PHE A 75 3.68 -6.36 4.91
N TYR A 76 2.83 -5.41 5.29
CA TYR A 76 2.69 -4.87 6.63
C TYR A 76 1.37 -5.34 7.24
N ASP A 77 1.47 -5.99 8.40
CA ASP A 77 0.33 -6.56 9.11
C ASP A 77 0.44 -6.27 10.60
N SER A 78 -0.51 -5.53 11.15
CA SER A 78 -0.53 -5.17 12.58
C SER A 78 -0.88 -6.34 13.51
N MET A 79 -1.33 -7.48 13.00
CA MET A 79 -1.47 -8.73 13.77
C MET A 79 -0.28 -9.70 13.56
N GLY A 80 0.77 -9.27 12.84
CA GLY A 80 1.95 -10.08 12.56
C GLY A 80 1.69 -11.26 11.60
N ARG A 81 0.57 -11.23 10.87
CA ARG A 81 0.22 -12.28 9.90
C ARG A 81 1.07 -12.16 8.64
N LYS A 82 1.28 -13.29 7.98
CA LYS A 82 1.80 -13.34 6.61
C LYS A 82 0.65 -13.57 5.64
N ASN A 83 0.73 -12.98 4.47
CA ASN A 83 -0.19 -13.26 3.37
C ASN A 83 0.58 -13.52 2.07
N GLU A 84 1.11 -14.74 1.94
CA GLU A 84 1.86 -15.15 0.75
C GLU A 84 0.98 -15.17 -0.50
N GLU A 85 -0.30 -15.51 -0.37
CA GLU A 85 -1.25 -15.46 -1.48
C GLU A 85 -1.36 -14.04 -2.03
N CYS A 86 -1.53 -13.04 -1.16
CA CYS A 86 -1.56 -11.64 -1.55
C CYS A 86 -0.32 -11.25 -2.36
N CYS A 87 0.87 -11.60 -1.86
CA CYS A 87 2.14 -11.30 -2.54
C CYS A 87 2.23 -11.99 -3.91
N ARG A 88 1.81 -13.26 -4.02
CA ARG A 88 1.78 -14.00 -5.29
C ARG A 88 0.79 -13.42 -6.29
N VAL A 89 -0.40 -13.00 -5.84
CA VAL A 89 -1.42 -12.37 -6.67
C VAL A 89 -0.93 -11.02 -7.19
N LEU A 90 -0.32 -10.20 -6.33
CA LEU A 90 0.26 -8.92 -6.71
C LEU A 90 1.45 -9.08 -7.66
N MET A 91 2.27 -10.11 -7.48
CA MET A 91 3.34 -10.46 -8.41
C MET A 91 2.81 -10.81 -9.80
N ASP A 92 1.78 -11.66 -9.89
CA ASP A 92 1.14 -12.01 -11.17
C ASP A 92 0.53 -10.76 -11.83
N TYR A 93 -0.11 -9.90 -11.03
CA TYR A 93 -0.61 -8.60 -11.49
C TYR A 93 0.51 -7.76 -12.11
N LEU A 94 1.61 -7.52 -11.38
CA LEU A 94 2.74 -6.72 -11.86
C LEU A 94 3.32 -7.26 -13.17
N ARG A 95 3.48 -8.59 -13.30
CA ARG A 95 3.97 -9.22 -14.54
C ARG A 95 3.04 -8.95 -15.72
N ARG A 96 1.73 -9.05 -15.52
CA ARG A 96 0.73 -8.81 -16.56
C ARG A 96 0.62 -7.33 -16.92
N GLU A 97 0.61 -6.46 -15.91
CA GLU A 97 0.57 -5.00 -16.08
C GLU A 97 1.80 -4.52 -16.86
N HIS A 98 2.99 -4.99 -16.48
CA HIS A 98 4.22 -4.67 -17.19
C HIS A 98 4.16 -5.09 -18.65
N ARG A 99 3.75 -6.34 -18.93
CA ARG A 99 3.61 -6.84 -20.31
C ARG A 99 2.61 -6.03 -21.12
N HIS A 100 1.48 -5.66 -20.51
CA HIS A 100 0.43 -4.87 -21.14
C HIS A 100 0.91 -3.46 -21.49
N LYS A 101 1.56 -2.77 -20.55
CA LYS A 101 2.01 -1.36 -20.73
C LYS A 101 3.24 -1.21 -21.60
N THR A 102 4.11 -2.21 -21.63
CA THR A 102 5.35 -2.19 -22.43
C THR A 102 5.20 -2.86 -23.79
N GLN A 103 4.01 -3.38 -24.11
CA GLN A 103 3.75 -4.23 -25.27
C GLN A 103 4.76 -5.40 -25.38
N GLY A 104 5.33 -5.84 -24.25
CA GLY A 104 6.37 -6.88 -24.21
C GLY A 104 7.76 -6.47 -24.70
N HIS A 105 8.03 -5.18 -24.95
CA HIS A 105 9.30 -4.70 -25.52
C HIS A 105 10.37 -4.34 -24.48
N LYS A 106 10.00 -4.20 -23.19
CA LYS A 106 10.98 -4.04 -22.10
C LYS A 106 11.29 -5.43 -21.52
N LEU A 107 12.59 -5.69 -21.30
CA LEU A 107 13.06 -6.84 -20.55
C LEU A 107 12.31 -6.88 -19.21
N VAL A 108 11.74 -8.05 -18.88
CA VAL A 108 11.08 -8.31 -17.60
C VAL A 108 11.99 -7.77 -16.50
N PRO A 109 11.56 -6.82 -15.65
CA PRO A 109 12.39 -6.41 -14.54
C PRO A 109 12.66 -7.66 -13.70
N ASP A 110 13.92 -7.81 -13.30
CA ASP A 110 14.40 -8.81 -12.34
C ASP A 110 13.32 -9.16 -11.31
N THR A 111 13.15 -10.46 -11.07
CA THR A 111 12.15 -11.02 -10.17
C THR A 111 11.99 -10.17 -8.92
N TRP A 112 10.77 -9.73 -8.63
CA TRP A 112 10.52 -9.02 -7.38
C TRP A 112 10.60 -9.99 -6.19
N ASP A 113 11.07 -9.50 -5.05
CA ASP A 113 11.12 -10.29 -3.82
C ASP A 113 9.91 -10.01 -2.92
N PHE A 114 9.66 -10.92 -1.98
CA PHE A 114 8.62 -10.76 -0.95
C PHE A 114 9.26 -10.48 0.39
N ASN A 115 8.80 -9.43 1.06
CA ASN A 115 9.23 -9.11 2.41
C ASN A 115 8.02 -8.98 3.33
N PHE A 116 7.94 -9.86 4.33
CA PHE A 116 6.95 -9.77 5.39
C PHE A 116 7.56 -8.94 6.51
N VAL A 117 7.17 -7.67 6.59
CA VAL A 117 7.85 -6.69 7.44
C VAL A 117 7.66 -7.04 8.90
N ARG A 118 8.77 -7.08 9.64
CA ARG A 118 8.83 -7.40 11.08
C ARG A 118 9.33 -6.20 11.87
N ASN A 119 9.28 -6.32 13.19
CA ASN A 119 9.72 -5.27 14.12
C ASN A 119 8.95 -3.95 13.92
N ILE A 120 7.66 -4.07 13.60
CA ILE A 120 6.72 -2.97 13.46
C ILE A 120 5.72 -2.98 14.63
N PRO A 121 5.10 -1.84 14.97
CA PRO A 121 4.07 -1.78 16.01
C PRO A 121 2.94 -2.77 15.76
N LEU A 122 2.53 -3.56 16.75
CA LEU A 122 1.43 -4.52 16.60
C LEU A 122 0.19 -4.05 17.34
N GLN A 123 -0.99 -4.40 16.81
CA GLN A 123 -2.26 -4.21 17.49
C GLN A 123 -2.47 -5.34 18.50
N THR A 124 -3.16 -5.03 19.60
CA THR A 124 -3.54 -6.00 20.64
C THR A 124 -5.05 -6.21 20.72
N ASN A 125 -5.80 -5.64 19.78
CA ASN A 125 -7.26 -5.73 19.67
C ASN A 125 -7.66 -6.13 18.23
N THR A 126 -8.95 -6.24 17.93
CA THR A 126 -9.46 -6.67 16.62
C THR A 126 -9.97 -5.51 15.75
N TYR A 127 -9.96 -4.28 16.23
CA TYR A 127 -10.66 -3.15 15.59
C TYR A 127 -9.75 -2.00 15.16
N ASP A 128 -8.45 -2.05 15.47
CA ASP A 128 -7.47 -1.01 15.11
C ASP A 128 -6.75 -1.24 13.79
N CYS A 129 -6.90 -2.39 13.13
CA CYS A 129 -6.15 -2.75 11.92
C CYS A 129 -6.17 -1.66 10.84
N GLY A 130 -7.34 -1.04 10.59
CA GLY A 130 -7.46 0.06 9.63
C GLY A 130 -6.68 1.33 10.04
N ALA A 131 -6.63 1.65 11.33
CA ALA A 131 -5.84 2.78 11.83
C ALA A 131 -4.33 2.50 11.71
N PHE A 132 -3.88 1.28 12.02
CA PHE A 132 -2.49 0.87 11.79
C PHE A 132 -2.10 0.96 10.32
N VAL A 133 -2.97 0.51 9.39
CA VAL A 133 -2.73 0.64 7.95
C VAL A 133 -2.54 2.11 7.52
N CYS A 134 -3.34 3.04 8.05
CA CYS A 134 -3.16 4.48 7.80
C CYS A 134 -1.83 5.01 8.35
N LEU A 135 -1.47 4.63 9.58
CA LEU A 135 -0.24 5.08 10.23
C LEU A 135 1.01 4.51 9.55
N TYR A 136 0.99 3.24 9.14
CA TYR A 136 2.07 2.65 8.35
C TYR A 136 2.27 3.39 7.04
N ALA A 137 1.18 3.64 6.30
CA ALA A 137 1.25 4.39 5.05
C ALA A 137 1.84 5.78 5.27
N GLU A 138 1.40 6.50 6.30
CA GLU A 138 1.91 7.82 6.64
C GLU A 138 3.42 7.79 6.93
N CYS A 139 3.89 6.88 7.80
CA CYS A 139 5.31 6.76 8.13
C CYS A 139 6.17 6.42 6.91
N LEU A 140 5.72 5.48 6.07
CA LEU A 140 6.42 5.08 4.84
C LEU A 140 6.54 6.22 3.84
N VAL A 141 5.47 7.00 3.68
CA VAL A 141 5.46 8.17 2.81
C VAL A 141 6.36 9.28 3.36
N ARG A 142 6.32 9.53 4.66
CA ARG A 142 7.17 10.54 5.31
C ARG A 142 8.64 10.11 5.38
N GLY A 143 8.95 8.82 5.18
CA GLY A 143 10.30 8.26 5.33
C GLY A 143 10.77 8.24 6.79
N ILE A 144 9.85 8.05 7.74
CA ILE A 144 10.13 8.05 9.18
C ILE A 144 9.91 6.66 9.79
N PRO A 145 10.60 6.32 10.89
CA PRO A 145 10.38 5.07 11.60
C PRO A 145 8.97 4.96 12.19
N PHE A 146 8.53 3.72 12.44
CA PHE A 146 7.25 3.43 13.08
C PHE A 146 7.32 3.60 14.61
N GLU A 147 7.38 4.85 15.06
CA GLU A 147 7.48 5.22 16.48
C GLU A 147 6.09 5.46 17.11
N PHE A 148 5.26 4.42 17.10
CA PHE A 148 3.97 4.43 17.79
C PHE A 148 3.62 3.04 18.32
N SER A 149 2.60 2.93 19.14
CA SER A 149 2.13 1.67 19.70
C SER A 149 0.61 1.62 19.83
N GLY A 150 0.06 0.44 20.12
CA GLY A 150 -1.35 0.25 20.47
C GLY A 150 -1.86 1.21 21.56
N LYS A 151 -0.99 1.70 22.45
CA LYS A 151 -1.37 2.64 23.53
C LYS A 151 -1.64 4.06 23.01
N ASP A 152 -1.07 4.42 21.86
CA ASP A 152 -1.21 5.75 21.26
C ASP A 152 -2.47 5.85 20.38
N LEU A 153 -3.03 4.71 19.98
CA LEU A 153 -4.15 4.62 19.03
C LEU A 153 -5.39 5.42 19.45
N PRO A 154 -5.81 5.50 20.73
CA PRO A 154 -6.93 6.36 21.10
C PRO A 154 -6.72 7.80 20.66
N LYS A 155 -5.54 8.38 20.91
CA LYS A 155 -5.19 9.75 20.49
C LYS A 155 -5.00 9.85 18.98
N LEU A 156 -4.33 8.87 18.37
CA LEU A 156 -4.06 8.85 16.94
C LEU A 156 -5.35 8.72 16.10
N ARG A 157 -6.37 8.01 16.59
CA ARG A 157 -7.71 7.95 15.97
C ARG A 157 -8.36 9.33 15.90
N TYR A 158 -8.30 10.10 17.00
CA TYR A 158 -8.77 11.49 16.99
C TYR A 158 -7.97 12.36 16.02
N ARG A 159 -6.65 12.16 15.94
CA ARG A 159 -5.80 12.86 14.96
C ARG A 159 -6.24 12.56 13.53
N ILE A 160 -6.38 11.28 13.18
CA ILE A 160 -6.82 10.85 11.84
C ILE A 160 -8.19 11.45 11.50
N ALA A 161 -9.15 11.40 12.44
CA ALA A 161 -10.47 12.00 12.24
C ALA A 161 -10.38 13.52 11.99
N TYR A 162 -9.56 14.21 12.76
CA TYR A 162 -9.33 15.65 12.59
C TYR A 162 -8.68 15.97 11.23
N GLU A 163 -7.65 15.24 10.83
CA GLU A 163 -6.96 15.41 9.54
C GLU A 163 -7.91 15.19 8.36
N ILE A 164 -8.82 14.21 8.46
CA ILE A 164 -9.89 13.98 7.47
C ILE A 164 -10.82 15.19 7.39
N LEU A 165 -11.27 15.72 8.54
CA LEU A 165 -12.15 16.90 8.59
C LEU A 165 -11.47 18.16 8.05
N GLN A 166 -10.15 18.30 8.23
CA GLN A 166 -9.38 19.43 7.71
C GLN A 166 -8.95 19.24 6.24
N GLY A 167 -9.08 18.04 5.69
CA GLY A 167 -8.61 17.73 4.34
C GLY A 167 -7.09 17.84 4.18
N ARG A 168 -6.32 17.72 5.27
CA ARG A 168 -4.85 17.79 5.27
C ARG A 168 -4.26 17.06 6.47
N LEU A 169 -3.05 16.53 6.32
CA LEU A 169 -2.28 15.98 7.42
C LEU A 169 -1.69 17.09 8.31
N LEU A 170 -1.43 16.78 9.57
CA LEU A 170 -0.75 17.67 10.52
C LEU A 170 0.77 17.64 10.38
#